data_AF-A0A969GLR1-F1
#
_entry.id   AF-A0A969GLR1-F1
#
_cell.length_a   1.000
_cell.length_b   1.000
_cell.length_c   1.000
_cell.angle_alpha   90.00
_cell.angle_beta   90.00
_cell.angle_gamma   90.00
#
_symmetry.space_group_name_H-M   'P 1'
#
loop_
_entity.id
_entity.type
_entity.pdbx_description
1 polymer ?
#
loop_
_entity_poly.entity_id
_entity_poly.type
_entity_poly.pdbx_seq_one_letter_code
_entity_poly.pdbx_strand_id
1 'polypeptide(L)'
;MSKPKLQDQTLFCSRCGISFVWSVQEQDADGAAEGNTTPRFCPGCRYLLPGENRERGLVKWYNVRKRYGFITRAEGADLFVHGSALSKASRLHPGDLVEFDVEADPRGPTARSVKILVQADKSVT
;
A
#
# COMPACT_ATOMS: atom_id res chain seq x y z
N MET A 1 -24.84 25.68 11.35
CA MET A 1 -23.89 25.62 10.22
C MET A 1 -24.46 24.61 9.22
N SER A 2 -24.79 25.04 8.01
CA SER A 2 -25.41 24.17 7.00
C SER A 2 -24.38 23.16 6.50
N LYS A 3 -24.70 21.87 6.48
CA LYS A 3 -23.77 20.84 5.98
C LYS A 3 -23.41 21.15 4.51
N PRO A 4 -22.12 21.04 4.11
CA PRO A 4 -21.73 21.23 2.73
C PRO A 4 -22.48 20.22 1.84
N LYS A 5 -23.06 20.71 0.75
CA LYS A 5 -23.80 19.88 -0.20
C LYS A 5 -22.78 19.16 -1.08
N LEU A 6 -22.66 17.84 -0.91
CA LEU A 6 -21.81 16.99 -1.75
C LEU A 6 -22.37 16.97 -3.20
N GLN A 7 -21.48 17.02 -4.19
CA GLN A 7 -21.84 16.96 -5.61
C GLN A 7 -20.71 16.28 -6.37
N ASP A 8 -21.00 15.54 -7.43
CA ASP A 8 -19.96 14.87 -8.23
C ASP A 8 -18.94 15.89 -8.73
N GLN A 9 -17.65 15.59 -8.53
CA GLN A 9 -16.55 16.45 -8.94
C GLN A 9 -15.66 15.72 -9.92
N THR A 10 -15.32 16.39 -11.02
CA THR A 10 -14.26 15.90 -11.91
C THR A 10 -12.92 16.41 -11.39
N LEU A 11 -12.03 15.49 -11.03
CA LEU A 11 -10.68 15.76 -10.53
C LEU A 11 -9.65 15.28 -11.54
N PHE A 12 -8.43 15.80 -11.46
CA PHE A 12 -7.30 15.35 -12.28
C PHE A 12 -6.35 14.52 -11.43
N CYS A 13 -5.95 13.36 -11.96
CA CYS A 13 -4.95 12.54 -11.29
C CYS A 13 -3.56 13.18 -11.42
N SER A 14 -2.95 13.55 -10.30
CA SER A 14 -1.58 14.09 -10.26
C SER A 14 -0.50 13.10 -10.73
N ARG A 15 -0.86 11.81 -10.92
CA ARG A 15 0.08 10.75 -11.29
C ARG A 15 0.02 10.37 -12.77
N CYS A 16 -1.17 10.21 -13.34
CA CYS A 16 -1.34 9.85 -14.75
C CYS A 16 -1.97 10.96 -15.62
N GLY A 17 -2.39 12.09 -15.03
CA GLY A 17 -3.02 13.19 -15.75
C GLY A 17 -4.48 12.95 -16.17
N ILE A 18 -4.99 11.73 -16.03
CA ILE A 18 -6.37 11.37 -16.42
C ILE A 18 -7.37 12.07 -15.48
N SER A 19 -8.42 12.64 -16.06
CA SER A 19 -9.58 13.13 -15.33
C SER A 19 -10.44 11.97 -14.84
N PHE A 20 -10.89 12.01 -13.59
CA PHE A 20 -11.79 11.02 -13.01
C PHE A 20 -12.90 11.69 -12.19
N VAL A 21 -14.03 11.01 -12.07
CA VAL A 21 -15.16 11.47 -11.25
C VAL A 21 -14.91 11.01 -9.82
N TRP A 22 -14.95 11.95 -8.87
CA TRP A 22 -15.09 11.69 -7.45
C TRP A 22 -16.55 11.88 -7.09
N SER A 23 -17.27 10.76 -7.03
CA SER A 23 -18.72 10.73 -6.85
C SER A 23 -19.13 11.17 -5.44
N VAL A 24 -20.39 11.59 -5.28
CA VAL A 24 -20.97 11.91 -3.95
C VAL A 24 -20.82 10.73 -2.96
N GLN A 25 -20.95 9.50 -3.44
CA GLN A 25 -20.81 8.30 -2.61
C GLN A 25 -19.37 8.14 -2.09
N GLU A 26 -18.38 8.40 -2.92
CA GLU A 26 -16.97 8.36 -2.53
C GLU A 26 -16.62 9.53 -1.60
N GLN A 27 -17.18 10.71 -1.84
CA GLN A 27 -16.99 11.88 -0.98
C GLN A 27 -17.48 11.64 0.44
N ASP A 28 -18.61 10.94 0.60
CA ASP A 28 -19.15 10.57 1.91
C ASP A 28 -18.25 9.52 2.59
N ALA A 29 -17.83 8.48 1.87
CA ALA A 29 -16.92 7.44 2.38
C ALA A 29 -15.54 8.00 2.77
N ASP A 30 -15.05 8.98 2.02
CA ASP A 30 -13.82 9.69 2.33
C ASP A 30 -14.03 10.69 3.49
N GLY A 31 -15.24 11.09 3.86
CA GLY A 31 -15.44 12.11 4.91
C GLY A 31 -15.10 13.53 4.42
N ALA A 32 -15.36 13.82 3.14
CA ALA A 32 -15.17 15.14 2.55
C ALA A 32 -15.96 16.25 3.28
N ALA A 33 -17.12 15.91 3.85
CA ALA A 33 -17.93 16.81 4.66
C ALA A 33 -17.30 17.16 6.02
N GLU A 34 -16.33 16.36 6.48
CA GLU A 34 -15.62 16.50 7.75
C GLU A 34 -14.23 17.14 7.59
N GLY A 35 -13.89 17.56 6.37
CA GLY A 35 -12.60 18.15 6.04
C GLY A 35 -11.54 17.13 5.57
N ASN A 36 -11.93 15.90 5.22
CA ASN A 36 -10.99 15.00 4.55
C ASN A 36 -10.58 15.55 3.17
N THR A 37 -9.36 15.20 2.77
CA THR A 37 -8.65 15.73 1.62
C THR A 37 -9.17 15.08 0.33
N THR A 38 -9.49 15.90 -0.65
CA THR A 38 -9.80 15.50 -2.03
C THR A 38 -8.77 14.50 -2.59
N PRO A 39 -9.18 13.39 -3.23
CA PRO A 39 -8.24 12.40 -3.73
C PRO A 39 -7.41 12.98 -4.88
N ARG A 40 -6.08 12.91 -4.75
CA ARG A 40 -5.14 13.36 -5.79
C ARG A 40 -4.91 12.35 -6.90
N PHE A 41 -5.36 11.10 -6.71
CA PHE A 41 -5.11 10.00 -7.63
C PHE A 41 -6.43 9.35 -8.08
N CYS A 42 -6.54 9.05 -9.38
CA CYS A 42 -7.71 8.34 -9.91
C CYS A 42 -7.79 6.91 -9.33
N PRO A 43 -8.95 6.24 -9.39
CA PRO A 43 -9.11 4.87 -8.91
C PRO A 43 -8.05 3.93 -9.48
N GLY A 44 -7.76 4.05 -10.79
CA GLY A 44 -6.70 3.26 -11.43
C GLY A 44 -5.33 3.46 -10.77
N CYS A 45 -4.88 4.70 -10.58
CA CYS A 45 -3.59 4.97 -9.93
C CYS A 45 -3.58 4.57 -8.45
N ARG A 46 -4.71 4.70 -7.73
CA ARG A 46 -4.84 4.24 -6.34
C ARG A 46 -4.74 2.72 -6.22
N TYR A 47 -5.30 1.98 -7.16
CA TYR A 47 -5.30 0.51 -7.14
C TYR A 47 -4.02 -0.09 -7.72
N LEU A 48 -3.56 0.42 -8.86
CA LEU A 48 -2.49 -0.19 -9.65
C LEU A 48 -1.10 0.13 -9.11
N LEU A 49 -0.96 1.25 -8.40
CA LEU A 49 0.34 1.72 -7.97
C LEU A 49 0.38 1.82 -6.44
N PRO A 50 1.53 1.52 -5.81
CA PRO A 50 1.63 1.66 -4.36
C PRO A 50 1.34 3.10 -3.93
N GLY A 51 0.92 3.26 -2.67
CA GLY A 51 0.76 4.57 -2.04
C GLY A 51 2.00 5.46 -2.20
N GLU A 52 1.85 6.77 -2.04
CA GLU A 52 2.96 7.72 -2.18
C GLU A 52 4.13 7.29 -1.28
N ASN A 53 5.31 7.04 -1.89
CA ASN A 53 6.53 6.50 -1.27
C ASN A 53 6.47 5.04 -0.75
N ARG A 54 5.52 4.24 -1.23
CA ARG A 54 5.47 2.80 -0.96
C ARG A 54 5.92 2.01 -2.17
N GLU A 55 6.33 0.78 -1.94
CA GLU A 55 6.69 -0.20 -2.95
C GLU A 55 5.93 -1.50 -2.74
N ARG A 56 5.83 -2.30 -3.81
CA ARG A 56 5.25 -3.64 -3.77
C ARG A 56 6.30 -4.67 -4.14
N GLY A 57 6.19 -5.84 -3.55
CA GLY A 57 7.11 -6.94 -3.79
C GLY A 57 6.54 -8.27 -3.32
N LEU A 58 7.23 -9.35 -3.69
CA LEU A 58 6.88 -10.70 -3.27
C LEU A 58 7.81 -11.15 -2.16
N VAL A 59 7.28 -11.74 -1.11
CA VAL A 59 8.11 -12.32 -0.06
C VAL A 59 8.91 -13.48 -0.66
N LYS A 60 10.24 -13.35 -0.71
CA LYS A 60 11.11 -14.39 -1.23
C LYS A 60 11.19 -15.55 -0.25
N TRP A 61 11.42 -15.22 1.02
CA TRP A 61 11.39 -16.16 2.14
C TRP A 61 11.28 -15.40 3.46
N TYR A 62 10.76 -16.07 4.48
CA TYR A 62 10.65 -15.50 5.82
C TYR A 62 10.81 -16.57 6.90
N ASN A 63 11.65 -16.31 7.90
CA ASN A 63 11.81 -17.18 9.05
C ASN A 63 10.91 -16.71 10.19
N VAL A 64 9.80 -17.43 10.41
CA VAL A 64 8.81 -17.06 11.44
C VAL A 64 9.39 -17.07 12.85
N ARG A 65 10.31 -18.01 13.16
CA ARG A 65 10.91 -18.14 14.50
C ARG A 65 11.88 -17.00 14.78
N LYS A 66 12.76 -16.68 13.82
CA LYS A 66 13.76 -15.61 13.95
C LYS A 66 13.21 -14.22 13.62
N ARG A 67 12.00 -14.13 13.06
CA ARG A 67 11.29 -12.89 12.69
C ARG A 67 12.05 -12.00 11.70
N TYR A 68 12.63 -12.58 10.66
CA TYR A 68 13.20 -11.81 9.55
C TYR A 68 13.14 -12.59 8.22
N GLY A 69 13.30 -11.87 7.12
CA GLY A 69 13.32 -12.44 5.78
C GLY A 69 13.70 -11.41 4.73
N PHE A 70 13.37 -11.73 3.48
CA PHE A 70 13.62 -10.86 2.33
C PHE A 70 12.41 -10.78 1.40
N ILE A 71 12.25 -9.62 0.79
CA ILE A 71 11.21 -9.32 -0.19
C ILE A 71 11.90 -9.04 -1.53
N THR A 72 11.48 -9.75 -2.57
CA THR A 72 11.84 -9.46 -3.96
C THR A 72 11.07 -8.22 -4.40
N ARG A 73 11.80 -7.15 -4.74
CA ARG A 73 11.23 -5.91 -5.28
C ARG A 73 10.96 -6.06 -6.77
N ALA A 74 10.10 -5.21 -7.32
CA ALA A 74 9.91 -5.13 -8.78
C ALA A 74 11.20 -4.67 -9.49
N GLU A 75 11.94 -3.76 -8.85
CA GLU A 75 13.21 -3.24 -9.36
C GLU A 75 14.25 -3.18 -8.22
N GLY A 76 15.52 -3.40 -8.56
CA GLY A 76 16.64 -3.34 -7.61
C GLY A 76 16.91 -4.66 -6.86
N ALA A 77 17.67 -4.55 -5.77
CA ALA A 77 18.08 -5.70 -4.95
C ALA A 77 16.98 -6.13 -3.96
N ASP A 78 17.05 -7.38 -3.51
CA ASP A 78 16.18 -7.93 -2.45
C ASP A 78 16.21 -7.04 -1.21
N LEU A 79 15.03 -6.74 -0.66
CA LEU A 79 14.87 -5.88 0.49
C LEU A 79 14.79 -6.69 1.78
N PHE A 80 15.55 -6.29 2.79
CA PHE A 80 15.47 -6.90 4.11
C PHE A 80 14.14 -6.54 4.80
N VAL A 81 13.52 -7.50 5.47
CA VAL A 81 12.33 -7.26 6.31
C VAL A 81 12.52 -7.86 7.70
N HIS A 82 12.32 -7.03 8.72
CA HIS A 82 12.26 -7.48 10.12
C HIS A 82 10.81 -7.62 10.59
N GLY A 83 10.55 -8.57 11.47
CA GLY A 83 9.21 -8.82 11.98
C GLY A 83 8.66 -7.72 12.89
N SER A 84 9.43 -6.66 13.19
CA SER A 84 8.92 -5.43 13.80
C SER A 84 8.18 -4.53 12.80
N ALA A 85 8.41 -4.72 11.49
CA ALA A 85 7.71 -4.01 10.43
C ALA A 85 6.32 -4.58 10.15
N LEU A 86 5.99 -5.72 10.76
CA LEU A 86 4.70 -6.42 10.63
C LEU A 86 3.81 -6.15 11.84
N SER A 87 2.49 -6.19 11.63
CA SER A 87 1.55 -6.23 12.75
C SER A 87 1.75 -7.51 13.59
N LYS A 88 1.39 -7.47 14.88
CA LYS A 88 1.62 -8.60 15.81
C LYS A 88 0.99 -9.93 15.35
N ALA A 89 -0.12 -9.87 14.63
CA ALA A 89 -0.84 -11.04 14.13
C ALA A 89 -0.34 -11.50 12.74
N SER A 90 0.33 -10.63 11.99
CA SER A 90 0.74 -10.91 10.61
C SER A 90 2.00 -11.79 10.57
N ARG A 91 1.98 -12.78 9.68
CA ARG A 91 3.15 -13.62 9.35
C ARG A 91 3.28 -13.65 7.84
N LEU A 92 4.51 -13.46 7.36
CA LEU A 92 4.84 -13.54 5.95
C LEU A 92 5.11 -14.99 5.55
N HIS A 93 4.66 -15.36 4.36
CA HIS A 93 4.95 -16.61 3.70
C HIS A 93 5.62 -16.34 2.35
N PRO A 94 6.46 -17.26 1.85
CA PRO A 94 6.98 -17.16 0.49
C PRO A 94 5.85 -16.98 -0.53
N GLY A 95 6.00 -16.02 -1.44
CA GLY A 95 5.02 -15.68 -2.47
C GLY A 95 3.95 -14.67 -2.05
N ASP A 96 3.84 -14.30 -0.77
CA ASP A 96 2.90 -13.25 -0.35
C ASP A 96 3.20 -11.94 -1.08
N LEU A 97 2.18 -11.32 -1.67
CA LEU A 97 2.28 -9.97 -2.22
C LEU A 97 2.13 -8.96 -1.09
N VAL A 98 3.15 -8.13 -0.91
CA VAL A 98 3.23 -7.15 0.17
C VAL A 98 3.46 -5.75 -0.37
N GLU A 99 2.97 -4.77 0.38
CA GLU A 99 3.23 -3.34 0.19
C GLU A 99 3.96 -2.80 1.42
N PHE A 100 5.00 -1.98 1.22
CA PHE A 100 5.90 -1.55 2.29
C PHE A 100 6.57 -0.21 1.94
N ASP A 101 7.11 0.45 2.95
CA ASP A 101 7.93 1.65 2.77
C ASP A 101 9.40 1.23 2.79
N VAL A 102 10.24 1.88 1.97
CA VAL A 102 11.69 1.63 1.96
C VAL A 102 12.38 2.69 2.81
N GLU A 103 13.02 2.26 3.90
CA GLU A 103 13.78 3.13 4.79
C GLU A 103 15.27 2.79 4.71
N ALA A 104 16.13 3.82 4.76
CA ALA A 104 17.58 3.62 4.85
C ALA A 104 17.98 3.26 6.29
N ASP A 105 18.67 2.14 6.48
CA ASP A 105 19.25 1.71 7.75
C ASP A 105 20.78 1.56 7.61
N PRO A 106 21.58 1.73 8.67
CA PRO A 106 23.03 1.53 8.62
C PRO A 106 23.48 0.18 8.05
N ARG A 107 22.62 -0.85 8.07
CA ARG A 107 22.89 -2.18 7.52
C ARG A 107 22.40 -2.37 6.08
N GLY A 108 21.84 -1.33 5.47
CA GLY A 108 21.23 -1.36 4.14
C GLY A 108 19.73 -1.04 4.18
N PRO A 109 19.07 -0.88 3.02
CA PRO A 109 17.66 -0.55 2.96
C PRO A 109 16.78 -1.66 3.58
N THR A 110 15.74 -1.25 4.32
CA THR A 110 14.83 -2.15 5.04
C THR A 110 13.37 -1.80 4.79
N ALA A 111 12.51 -2.81 4.84
CA ALA A 111 11.07 -2.65 4.72
C ALA A 111 10.43 -2.18 6.04
N ARG A 112 9.56 -1.17 5.95
CA ARG A 112 8.72 -0.65 7.05
C ARG A 112 7.24 -0.74 6.70
N SER A 113 6.39 -0.65 7.73
CA SER A 113 4.93 -0.59 7.59
C SER A 113 4.35 -1.67 6.67
N VAL A 114 4.87 -2.90 6.76
CA VAL A 114 4.61 -3.95 5.77
C VAL A 114 3.16 -4.42 5.90
N LYS A 115 2.43 -4.36 4.78
CA LYS A 115 1.04 -4.80 4.67
C LYS A 115 0.95 -5.92 3.63
N ILE A 116 0.28 -7.01 3.99
CA ILE A 116 -0.02 -8.10 3.05
C ILE A 116 -1.23 -7.67 2.19
N LEU A 117 -1.05 -7.67 0.88
CA LEU A 117 -2.11 -7.39 -0.09
C LEU A 117 -2.80 -8.68 -0.54
N VAL A 118 -2.01 -9.71 -0.83
CA VAL A 118 -2.49 -11.04 -1.23
C VAL A 118 -1.62 -12.09 -0.56
N GLN A 119 -2.24 -13.07 0.10
CA GLN A 119 -1.53 -14.22 0.66
C GLN A 119 -1.33 -15.26 -0.44
N ALA A 120 -0.13 -15.84 -0.52
CA ALA A 120 0.10 -16.99 -1.37
C ALA A 120 -0.76 -18.16 -0.88
N ASP A 121 -1.48 -18.76 -1.82
CA ASP A 121 -2.34 -19.89 -1.51
C ASP A 121 -1.47 -21.10 -1.15
N LYS A 122 -1.70 -21.67 0.03
CA LYS A 122 -0.95 -22.85 0.51
C LYS A 122 -1.50 -24.16 -0.04
N SER A 123 -2.50 -24.10 -0.92
CA SER A 123 -3.33 -25.23 -1.33
C SER A 123 -2.80 -26.02 -2.53
N VAL A 124 -1.66 -25.65 -3.11
CA VAL A 124 -1.04 -26.41 -4.20
C VAL A 124 0.22 -27.07 -3.68
N THR A 125 0.06 -28.22 -3.01
CA THR A 125 1.13 -29.20 -2.76
C THR A 125 0.53 -30.59 -2.92
#